data_AF-A0A842NQ25-F1
#
_entry.id   AF-A0A842NQ25-F1
#
_cell.length_a   1.000
_cell.length_b   1.000
_cell.length_c   1.000
_cell.angle_alpha   90.00
_cell.angle_beta   90.00
_cell.angle_gamma   90.00
#
_symmetry.space_group_name_H-M   'P 1'
#
loop_
_entity.id
_entity.type
_entity.pdbx_description
1 polymer ?
#
loop_
_entity_poly.entity_id
_entity_poly.type
_entity_poly.pdbx_seq_one_letter_code
_entity_poly.pdbx_strand_id
1 'polypeptide(L)' 'MELKVDSEFLGSATALTGAFLMSTGYPVAFFVFLVSNLFFIKMSLDKKMKPFLMMQGAFMTTSFIGIYNNFLR' A
#
# COMPACT_ATOMS: atom_id res chain seq x y z
N MET A 1 25.40 -6.24 -3.92
CA MET A 1 24.00 -6.19 -4.38
C MET A 1 23.59 -4.73 -4.34
N GLU A 2 23.47 -4.07 -5.49
CA GLU A 2 22.98 -2.68 -5.54
C GLU A 2 21.46 -2.71 -5.32
N LEU A 3 21.01 -2.12 -4.22
CA LEU A 3 19.60 -1.92 -3.95
C LEU A 3 19.07 -0.86 -4.92
N LYS A 4 18.35 -1.31 -5.96
CA LYS A 4 17.64 -0.40 -6.85
C LYS A 4 16.38 0.07 -6.15
N VAL A 5 16.33 1.35 -5.78
CA VAL A 5 15.14 1.96 -5.18
C VAL A 5 14.11 2.16 -6.29
N ASP A 6 13.23 1.17 -6.46
CA ASP A 6 12.13 1.21 -7.41
C ASP A 6 10.76 1.09 -6.71
N SER A 7 9.69 1.20 -7.49
CA SER A 7 8.32 1.14 -6.98
C SER A 7 8.00 -0.21 -6.32
N GLU A 8 8.67 -1.29 -6.72
CA GLU A 8 8.47 -2.62 -6.15
C GLU A 8 9.09 -2.70 -4.75
N PHE A 9 10.33 -2.22 -4.61
CA PHE A 9 11.00 -2.14 -3.31
C PHE A 9 10.26 -1.22 -2.35
N LEU A 10 9.93 0.01 -2.78
CA LEU A 10 9.23 0.99 -1.95
C LEU A 10 7.83 0.52 -1.57
N GLY A 11 7.09 -0.07 -2.52
CA GLY A 11 5.77 -0.65 -2.27
C GLY A 11 5.83 -1.78 -1.26
N SER A 12 6.82 -2.66 -1.36
CA SER A 12 7.00 -3.79 -0.44
C SER A 12 7.46 -3.36 0.95
N ALA A 13 8.41 -2.44 1.04
CA ALA A 13 8.90 -1.91 2.32
C ALA A 13 7.78 -1.21 3.09
N THR A 14 7.03 -0.33 2.41
CA THR A 14 5.88 0.34 3.02
C THR A 14 4.75 -0.63 3.36
N ALA A 15 4.46 -1.64 2.53
CA ALA A 15 3.50 -2.70 2.86
C ALA A 15 3.89 -3.43 4.15
N LEU A 16 5.17 -3.79 4.29
CA LEU A 16 5.69 -4.48 5.47
C LEU A 16 5.58 -3.60 6.73
N THR A 17 5.95 -2.32 6.62
CA THR A 17 5.78 -1.36 7.71
C THR A 17 4.30 -1.20 8.10
N GLY A 18 3.41 -1.08 7.12
CA GLY A 18 1.97 -1.02 7.34
C GLY A 18 1.45 -2.27 8.05
N ALA A 19 1.86 -3.46 7.61
CA ALA A 19 1.50 -4.74 8.24
C ALA A 19 1.98 -4.84 9.68
N PHE A 20 3.22 -4.40 9.95
CA PHE A 20 3.75 -4.36 11.31
C PHE A 20 2.96 -3.41 12.21
N LEU A 21 2.67 -2.18 11.74
CA LEU A 21 1.87 -1.21 12.49
C LEU A 21 0.44 -1.70 12.74
N MET A 22 -0.16 -2.37 11.75
CA MET A 22 -1.48 -2.97 11.90
C MET A 22 -1.46 -4.08 12.95
N SER A 23 -0.43 -4.93 12.94
CA SER A 23 -0.28 -6.03 13.90
C SER A 23 -0.15 -5.54 15.35
N THR A 24 0.32 -4.31 15.54
CA THR A 24 0.46 -3.65 16.84
C THR A 24 -0.76 -2.78 17.19
N GLY A 25 -1.79 -2.77 16.35
CA GLY A 25 -3.05 -2.06 16.59
C GLY A 25 -3.01 -0.57 16.26
N TYR A 26 -1.97 -0.06 15.59
CA TYR A 26 -1.91 1.35 15.21
C TYR A 26 -2.71 1.62 13.93
N PRO A 27 -3.80 2.42 14.00
CA PRO A 27 -4.64 2.70 12.84
C PRO A 27 -3.92 3.54 11.77
N VAL A 28 -2.79 4.16 12.11
CA VAL A 28 -1.93 4.86 11.14
C VAL A 28 -1.43 3.92 10.04
N ALA A 29 -1.44 2.59 10.28
CA ALA A 29 -1.15 1.57 9.28
C ALA A 29 -1.96 1.75 7.98
N PHE A 30 -3.21 2.23 8.05
CA PHE A 30 -4.03 2.44 6.85
C PHE A 30 -3.47 3.55 5.93
N PHE A 31 -2.83 4.59 6.47
CA PHE A 31 -2.11 5.58 5.66
C PHE A 31 -0.87 4.97 5.01
N VAL A 32 -0.15 4.12 5.73
CA VAL A 32 1.05 3.45 5.21
C VAL A 32 0.68 2.47 4.09
N PHE A 33 -0.42 1.72 4.26
CA PHE A 33 -0.96 0.86 3.20
C PHE A 33 -1.42 1.65 1.98
N LEU A 34 -2.02 2.83 2.15
CA LEU A 34 -2.38 3.69 1.03
C LEU A 34 -1.16 4.06 0.19
N VAL A 35 -0.06 4.46 0.84
CA VAL A 35 1.22 4.78 0.17
C VAL A 35 1.78 3.56 -0.56
N SER A 36 1.75 2.38 0.07
CA SER A 36 2.18 1.13 -0.57
C SER A 36 1.37 0.80 -1.83
N ASN A 37 0.04 0.93 -1.75
CA ASN A 37 -0.86 0.68 -2.88
C ASN A 37 -0.56 1.62 -4.07
N LEU A 38 -0.21 2.89 -3.83
CA LEU A 38 0.20 3.81 -4.88
C LEU A 38 1.49 3.37 -5.60
N PHE A 39 2.49 2.89 -4.85
CA PHE A 39 3.71 2.34 -5.45
C PHE A 39 3.43 1.09 -6.28
N PHE A 40 2.58 0.19 -5.78
CA PHE A 40 2.20 -0.99 -6.53
C PHE A 40 1.31 -0.69 -7.74
N ILE A 41 0.46 0.34 -7.69
CA ILE A 41 -0.27 0.85 -8.86
C ILE A 41 0.73 1.30 -9.93
N LYS A 42 1.71 2.14 -9.56
CA LYS A 42 2.76 2.58 -10.50
C LYS A 42 3.51 1.39 -11.09
N MET A 43 3.98 0.46 -10.26
CA MET A 43 4.64 -0.78 -10.70
C MET A 43 3.75 -1.58 -11.66
N SER A 44 2.46 -1.71 -11.35
CA SER A 44 1.52 -2.47 -12.17
C SER A 44 1.28 -1.83 -13.54
N LEU A 45 1.29 -0.50 -13.62
CA LEU A 45 1.19 0.24 -14.87
C LEU A 45 2.47 0.07 -15.70
N ASP A 46 3.64 0.25 -15.07
CA ASP A 46 4.95 0.10 -15.71
C ASP A 46 5.13 -1.32 -16.30
N LYS A 47 4.72 -2.35 -15.53
CA LYS A 47 4.83 -3.77 -15.91
C LYS A 47 3.59 -4.31 -16.64
N LYS A 48 2.59 -3.47 -16.93
CA LYS A 48 1.32 -3.84 -17.61
C LYS A 48 0.54 -5.00 -16.94
N MET A 49 0.59 -5.08 -15.61
CA MET A 49 -0.05 -6.12 -14.81
C MET A 49 -1.50 -5.78 -14.45
N LYS A 50 -2.43 -5.91 -15.41
CA LYS A 50 -3.85 -5.52 -15.23
C LYS A 50 -4.55 -6.15 -14.00
N PRO A 51 -4.42 -7.46 -13.71
CA PRO A 51 -5.10 -8.06 -12.55
C PRO A 51 -4.57 -7.49 -11.23
N PHE A 52 -3.26 -7.27 -11.16
CA PHE A 52 -2.61 -6.68 -9.98
C PHE A 52 -3.06 -5.23 -9.79
N LEU A 53 -3.16 -4.44 -10.87
CA LEU A 53 -3.70 -3.07 -10.82
C LEU A 53 -5.10 -3.01 -10.22
N MET A 54 -6.01 -3.91 -10.65
CA MET A 54 -7.37 -3.99 -10.11
C MET A 54 -7.38 -4.31 -8.62
N MET A 55 -6.54 -5.26 -8.20
CA MET A 55 -6.39 -5.62 -6.79
C MET A 55 -5.89 -4.43 -5.95
N GLN A 56 -4.93 -3.65 -6.46
CA GLN A 56 -4.46 -2.46 -5.74
C GLN A 56 -5.51 -1.36 -5.66
N GLY A 57 -6.40 -1.23 -6.64
CA GLY A 57 -7.57 -0.36 -6.53
C GLY A 57 -8.52 -0.78 -5.40
N ALA A 58 -8.75 -2.09 -5.23
CA ALA A 58 -9.54 -2.61 -4.12
C ALA A 58 -8.87 -2.33 -2.76
N PHE A 59 -7.57 -2.60 -2.63
CA PHE A 59 -6.83 -2.32 -1.39
C PHE A 59 -6.69 -0.84 -1.07
N MET A 60 -6.64 0.01 -2.09
CA MET A 60 -6.71 1.47 -1.92
C MET A 60 -8.05 1.88 -1.28
N THR A 61 -9.15 1.28 -1.74
CA THR A 61 -10.48 1.49 -1.17
C THR A 61 -10.54 1.03 0.29
N THR A 62 -9.99 -0.15 0.61
CA THR A 62 -9.87 -0.62 2.00
C THR A 62 -9.07 0.35 2.87
N SER A 63 -7.99 0.89 2.34
CA SER A 63 -7.16 1.89 3.05
C SER A 63 -7.95 3.15 3.36
N PHE A 64 -8.72 3.67 2.39
CA PHE A 64 -9.60 4.83 2.61
C PHE A 64 -10.69 4.57 3.63
N ILE A 65 -11.37 3.42 3.56
CA ILE A 65 -12.40 3.04 4.54
C ILE A 65 -11.78 2.93 5.94
N GLY A 66 -10.59 2.33 6.05
CA GLY A 66 -9.86 2.23 7.31
C GLY A 66 -9.50 3.60 7.89
N ILE A 67 -8.99 4.52 7.06
CA ILE A 67 -8.71 5.90 7.47
C ILE A 67 -9.99 6.58 7.95
N TYR A 68 -11.08 6.51 7.17
CA TYR A 68 -12.34 7.13 7.52
C TYR A 68 -12.86 6.63 8.88
N ASN A 69 -12.92 5.32 9.08
CA ASN A 69 -13.46 4.71 10.29
C ASN A 69 -12.66 4.99 11.56
N ASN A 70 -11.35 5.26 11.45
CA ASN A 70 -10.50 5.45 12.63
C ASN A 70 -10.17 6.92 12.93
N PHE A 71 -10.32 7.83 11.96
CA PHE A 71 -9.88 9.22 12.11
C PHE A 71 -10.91 10.28 11.73
N LEU A 72 -11.93 9.96 10.93
CA LEU A 72 -12.85 10.96 10.35
C LEU A 72 -14.33 10.72 10.69
N ARG A 73 -14.66 9.57 11.28
CA ARG A 73 -15.99 9.21 11.78
C ARG A 73 -16.04 9.37 13.29
#